data_AF-A0AAD7GD53-F1
#
_entry.id   AF-A0AAD7GD53-F1
#
_cell.length_a   1.000
_cell.length_b   1.000
_cell.length_c   1.000
_cell.angle_alpha   90.00
_cell.angle_beta   90.00
_cell.angle_gamma   90.00
#
_symmetry.space_group_name_H-M   'P 1'
#
loop_
_entity.id
_entity.type
_entity.pdbx_description
1 polymer ?
#
loop_
_entity_poly.entity_id
_entity_poly.type
_entity_poly.pdbx_seq_one_letter_code
_entity_poly.pdbx_strand_id
1 'polypeptide(L)'
;EKNWNFPKLHAHRHVFDDIEKKGASRNFGTKTSESMHRAIRQTYHHLTNFKNVTPQSVKHDHRRTAATFIQDHINALDEATEESPEDLESVLSNIDIGSKLKPVLFSTLEQSISHDPAFDRFCVKFGDFIWDFLPAHGYNLPDGKRLRFDGHEEAC
;
A
#
# COMPACT_ATOMS: atom_id res chain seq x y z
N GLU A 1 -49.90 -33.75 37.27
CA GLU A 1 -49.96 -34.17 35.85
C GLU A 1 -49.56 -32.99 34.95
N LYS A 2 -48.69 -33.21 33.96
CA LYS A 2 -48.16 -32.14 33.11
C LYS A 2 -49.13 -31.91 31.93
N ASN A 3 -49.82 -30.77 31.94
CA ASN A 3 -50.69 -30.35 30.84
C ASN A 3 -49.86 -29.70 29.72
N TRP A 4 -49.74 -30.39 28.59
CA TRP A 4 -49.01 -29.97 27.40
C TRP A 4 -49.94 -29.30 26.37
N ASN A 5 -50.67 -28.26 26.78
CA ASN A 5 -51.51 -27.50 25.85
C ASN A 5 -50.66 -26.52 25.04
N PHE A 6 -50.07 -27.00 23.94
CA PHE A 6 -49.37 -26.14 22.99
C PHE A 6 -50.36 -25.48 22.02
N PRO A 7 -50.42 -24.14 21.92
CA PRO A 7 -51.04 -23.49 20.78
C PRO A 7 -50.04 -23.48 19.61
N LYS A 8 -49.67 -24.66 19.09
CA LYS A 8 -48.65 -24.78 18.02
C LYS A 8 -49.15 -25.42 16.73
N LEU A 9 -50.47 -25.45 16.52
CA LEU A 9 -51.06 -25.95 15.28
C LEU A 9 -51.60 -24.83 14.35
N HIS A 10 -51.65 -23.57 14.80
CA HIS A 10 -52.28 -22.51 14.00
C HIS A 10 -51.32 -21.76 13.08
N ALA A 11 -50.03 -21.73 13.41
CA ALA A 11 -49.01 -21.03 12.61
C ALA A 11 -48.87 -21.63 11.20
N HIS A 12 -48.93 -22.95 11.05
CA HIS A 12 -48.85 -23.58 9.73
C HIS A 12 -50.16 -23.46 8.94
N ARG A 13 -51.31 -23.37 9.63
CA ARG A 13 -52.61 -23.20 8.96
C ARG A 13 -52.69 -21.85 8.25
N HIS A 14 -52.11 -20.82 8.84
CA HIS A 14 -52.10 -19.46 8.27
C HIS A 14 -50.83 -19.14 7.49
N VAL A 15 -49.87 -20.06 7.37
CA VAL A 15 -48.60 -19.80 6.69
C VAL A 15 -48.83 -19.46 5.21
N PHE A 16 -49.75 -20.16 4.55
CA PHE A 16 -50.07 -19.90 3.15
C PHE A 16 -50.79 -18.57 2.98
N ASP A 17 -51.84 -18.33 3.78
CA ASP A 17 -52.55 -17.05 3.81
C ASP A 17 -51.62 -15.87 4.12
N ASP A 18 -50.67 -16.04 5.04
CA ASP A 18 -49.71 -15.00 5.38
C ASP A 18 -48.70 -14.76 4.25
N ILE A 19 -48.24 -15.81 3.55
CA ILE A 19 -47.37 -15.65 2.37
C ILE A 19 -48.12 -14.98 1.22
N GLU A 20 -49.40 -15.30 1.01
CA GLU A 20 -50.22 -14.66 -0.03
C GLU A 20 -50.55 -13.21 0.31
N LYS A 21 -50.94 -12.92 1.57
CA LYS A 21 -51.32 -11.57 2.01
C LYS A 21 -50.14 -10.65 2.23
N LYS A 22 -49.03 -11.16 2.76
CA LYS A 22 -47.84 -10.36 3.13
C LYS A 22 -46.71 -10.48 2.10
N GLY A 23 -46.77 -11.48 1.21
CA GLY A 23 -45.70 -11.80 0.27
C GLY A 23 -44.53 -12.57 0.91
N ALA A 24 -43.68 -13.16 0.07
CA ALA A 24 -42.39 -13.65 0.50
C ALA A 24 -41.43 -12.48 0.71
N SER A 25 -41.03 -12.21 1.95
CA SER A 25 -39.99 -11.21 2.24
C SER A 25 -38.66 -11.68 1.64
N ARG A 26 -38.25 -11.07 0.53
CA ARG A 26 -37.01 -11.44 -0.19
C ARG A 26 -35.75 -11.04 0.58
N ASN A 27 -35.86 -10.05 1.47
CA ASN A 27 -34.77 -9.49 2.25
C ASN A 27 -35.20 -9.43 3.73
N PHE A 28 -34.79 -10.42 4.53
CA PHE A 28 -34.86 -10.33 5.98
C PHE A 28 -33.86 -9.26 6.47
N GLY A 29 -34.32 -8.02 6.65
CA GLY A 29 -33.56 -6.95 7.29
C GLY A 29 -33.91 -5.55 6.80
N THR A 30 -34.80 -4.83 7.51
CA THR A 30 -35.06 -3.39 7.35
C THR A 30 -34.45 -2.57 8.50
N LYS A 31 -33.46 -3.11 9.22
CA LYS A 31 -32.72 -2.30 10.18
C LYS A 31 -31.68 -1.50 9.42
N THR A 32 -31.86 -0.19 9.35
CA THR A 32 -30.90 0.74 8.73
C THR A 32 -29.50 0.65 9.34
N SER A 33 -29.38 0.20 10.60
CA SER A 33 -28.10 -0.10 11.28
C SER A 33 -27.43 -1.42 10.87
N GLU A 34 -28.09 -2.26 10.09
CA GLU A 34 -27.54 -3.52 9.57
C GLU A 34 -26.54 -3.28 8.42
N SER A 35 -26.45 -2.05 7.91
CA SER A 35 -25.43 -1.68 6.92
C SER A 35 -24.00 -1.75 7.49
N MET A 36 -23.81 -1.50 8.79
CA MET A 36 -22.49 -1.66 9.43
C MET A 36 -22.06 -3.13 9.45
N HIS A 37 -23.03 -4.05 9.55
CA HIS A 37 -22.79 -5.47 9.34
C HIS A 37 -22.50 -5.82 7.88
N ARG A 38 -22.72 -4.93 6.90
CA ARG A 38 -22.40 -5.22 5.50
C ARG A 38 -20.91 -5.42 5.29
N ALA A 39 -20.07 -4.57 5.90
CA ALA A 39 -18.62 -4.71 5.83
C ALA A 39 -18.16 -6.00 6.53
N ILE A 40 -18.71 -6.27 7.72
CA ILE A 40 -18.43 -7.50 8.47
C ILE A 40 -18.89 -8.74 7.70
N ARG A 41 -20.06 -8.69 7.06
CA ARG A 41 -20.61 -9.76 6.22
C ARG A 41 -19.76 -9.98 4.97
N GLN A 42 -19.29 -8.92 4.32
CA GLN A 42 -18.38 -9.04 3.18
C GLN A 42 -17.05 -9.64 3.59
N THR A 43 -16.48 -9.19 4.72
CA THR A 43 -15.27 -9.78 5.28
C THR A 43 -15.49 -11.25 5.62
N TYR A 44 -16.61 -11.59 6.25
CA TYR A 44 -16.99 -12.97 6.54
C TYR A 44 -17.03 -13.85 5.28
N HIS A 45 -17.78 -13.43 4.24
CA HIS A 45 -18.00 -14.24 3.05
C HIS A 45 -16.81 -14.27 2.07
N HIS A 46 -16.02 -13.20 1.98
CA HIS A 46 -15.00 -13.06 0.94
C HIS A 46 -13.57 -13.09 1.46
N LEU A 47 -13.35 -12.81 2.75
CA LEU A 47 -12.01 -12.61 3.32
C LEU A 47 -11.68 -13.60 4.44
N THR A 48 -12.65 -14.37 4.95
CA THR A 48 -12.37 -15.40 5.96
C THR A 48 -12.46 -16.81 5.40
N ASN A 49 -11.75 -17.75 6.03
CA ASN A 49 -11.85 -19.18 5.75
C ASN A 49 -13.00 -19.90 6.50
N PHE A 50 -13.99 -19.13 6.98
CA PHE A 50 -15.13 -19.60 7.79
C PHE A 50 -14.77 -20.32 9.11
N LYS A 51 -13.51 -20.27 9.54
CA LYS A 51 -13.03 -20.75 10.85
C LYS A 51 -12.40 -19.58 11.57
N ASN A 52 -12.40 -19.52 12.90
CA ASN A 52 -11.74 -18.44 13.66
C ASN A 52 -11.99 -17.04 13.07
N VAL A 53 -13.27 -16.74 12.81
CA VAL A 53 -13.69 -15.60 12.00
C VAL A 53 -13.37 -14.28 12.69
N THR A 54 -13.63 -14.18 14.00
CA THR A 54 -13.43 -12.95 14.78
C THR A 54 -12.02 -12.37 14.65
N PRO A 55 -10.93 -13.12 14.93
CA PRO A 55 -9.58 -12.59 14.78
C PRO A 55 -9.21 -12.25 13.33
N GLN A 56 -9.76 -12.97 12.34
CA GLN A 56 -9.56 -12.63 10.93
C GLN A 56 -10.26 -11.33 10.56
N SER A 57 -11.51 -11.15 10.98
CA SER A 57 -12.28 -9.94 10.73
C SER A 57 -11.60 -8.70 11.32
N VAL A 58 -11.13 -8.78 12.56
CA VAL A 58 -10.39 -7.69 13.21
C VAL A 58 -9.10 -7.35 12.45
N LYS A 59 -8.37 -8.37 11.98
CA LYS A 59 -7.15 -8.16 11.18
C LYS A 59 -7.44 -7.47 9.85
N HIS A 60 -8.50 -7.89 9.17
CA HIS A 60 -8.91 -7.28 7.91
C HIS A 60 -9.41 -5.84 8.09
N ASP A 61 -10.14 -5.59 9.16
CA ASP A 61 -10.61 -4.25 9.52
C ASP A 61 -9.44 -3.31 9.79
N HIS A 62 -8.49 -3.72 10.64
CA HIS A 62 -7.28 -2.94 10.93
C HIS A 62 -6.48 -2.59 9.66
N ARG A 63 -6.28 -3.56 8.76
CA ARG A 63 -5.59 -3.34 7.48
C ARG A 63 -6.35 -2.35 6.60
N ARG A 64 -7.68 -2.44 6.57
CA ARG A 64 -8.51 -1.50 5.82
C ARG A 64 -8.37 -0.08 6.38
N THR A 65 -8.45 0.08 7.70
CA THR A 65 -8.26 1.38 8.36
C THR A 65 -6.89 1.98 8.04
N ALA A 66 -5.81 1.19 8.13
CA ALA A 66 -4.47 1.65 7.81
C ALA A 66 -4.34 2.09 6.33
N ALA A 67 -4.91 1.32 5.40
CA ALA A 67 -4.90 1.66 3.99
C ALA A 67 -5.68 2.94 3.69
N THR A 68 -6.88 3.10 4.27
CA THR A 68 -7.68 4.32 4.14
C THR A 68 -6.93 5.52 4.70
N PHE A 69 -6.32 5.39 5.88
CA PHE A 69 -5.54 6.46 6.48
C PHE A 69 -4.38 6.92 5.59
N ILE A 70 -3.63 5.99 5.00
CA ILE A 70 -2.54 6.31 4.07
C ILE A 70 -3.09 7.00 2.83
N GLN A 71 -4.18 6.49 2.25
CA GLN A 71 -4.79 7.07 1.06
C GLN A 71 -5.31 8.49 1.33
N ASP A 72 -5.91 8.73 2.50
CA ASP A 72 -6.40 10.06 2.88
C ASP A 72 -5.24 11.06 2.98
N HIS A 73 -4.07 10.63 3.47
CA HIS A 73 -2.87 11.47 3.49
C HIS A 73 -2.35 11.77 2.09
N ILE A 74 -2.32 10.76 1.21
CA ILE A 74 -1.92 10.95 -0.18
C ILE A 74 -2.85 11.95 -0.87
N ASN A 75 -4.17 11.75 -0.73
CA ASN A 75 -5.16 12.65 -1.32
C ASN A 75 -5.03 14.09 -0.81
N ALA A 76 -4.75 14.28 0.48
CA ALA A 76 -4.53 15.61 1.07
C ALA A 76 -3.25 16.27 0.54
N LEU A 77 -2.19 15.49 0.30
CA LEU A 77 -0.96 15.99 -0.31
C LEU A 77 -1.16 16.31 -1.79
N ASP A 78 -1.88 15.47 -2.53
CA ASP A 78 -2.21 15.71 -3.94
C ASP A 78 -3.04 17.00 -4.08
N GLU A 79 -4.06 17.19 -3.23
CA GLU A 79 -4.87 18.42 -3.20
C GLU A 79 -4.03 19.66 -2.88
N ALA A 80 -3.07 19.56 -1.96
CA ALA A 80 -2.13 20.65 -1.65
C ALA A 80 -1.10 20.91 -2.77
N THR A 81 -0.78 19.90 -3.59
CA THR A 81 0.21 19.99 -4.68
C THR A 81 -0.38 20.59 -5.96
N GLU A 82 -1.70 20.49 -6.14
CA GLU A 82 -2.43 21.18 -7.23
C GLU A 82 -2.45 22.72 -7.04
N GLU A 83 -1.97 23.25 -5.91
CA GLU A 83 -1.68 24.67 -5.72
C GLU A 83 -0.33 25.05 -6.38
N SER A 84 -0.42 25.57 -7.61
CA SER A 84 0.63 26.26 -8.38
C SER A 84 1.94 25.50 -8.71
N PRO A 85 2.23 25.22 -9.99
CA PRO A 85 3.52 24.65 -10.42
C PRO A 85 4.73 25.58 -10.20
N GLU A 86 4.51 26.83 -9.79
CA GLU A 86 5.57 27.80 -9.49
C GLU A 86 6.32 27.48 -8.18
N ASP A 87 5.71 26.74 -7.25
CA ASP A 87 6.35 26.35 -5.97
C ASP A 87 7.10 25.01 -6.05
N LEU A 88 6.79 24.12 -7.01
CA LEU A 88 7.44 22.81 -7.14
C LEU A 88 8.93 22.91 -7.51
N GLU A 89 9.31 23.94 -8.26
CA GLU A 89 10.70 24.20 -8.64
C GLU A 89 11.55 24.63 -7.42
N SER A 90 10.91 25.24 -6.42
CA SER A 90 11.51 25.60 -5.11
C SER A 90 11.53 24.42 -4.13
N VAL A 91 10.56 23.50 -4.19
CA VAL A 91 10.56 22.32 -3.30
C VAL A 91 11.55 21.26 -3.77
N LEU A 92 11.68 21.01 -5.08
CA LEU A 92 12.71 20.08 -5.60
C LEU A 92 14.14 20.60 -5.43
N SER A 93 14.36 21.92 -5.31
CA SER A 93 15.68 22.45 -4.93
C SER A 93 16.03 22.22 -3.45
N ASN A 94 15.04 21.86 -2.63
CA ASN A 94 15.17 21.75 -1.17
C ASN A 94 14.95 20.32 -0.63
N ILE A 95 14.50 19.39 -1.48
CA ILE A 95 14.45 17.96 -1.14
C ILE A 95 15.82 17.35 -1.43
N ASP A 96 16.70 17.39 -0.43
CA ASP A 96 17.83 16.47 -0.39
C ASP A 96 17.28 15.07 -0.06
N ILE A 97 17.25 14.17 -1.05
CA ILE A 97 16.99 12.74 -0.80
C ILE A 97 18.25 12.15 -0.16
N GLY A 98 18.41 12.39 1.14
CA GLY A 98 19.57 11.98 1.92
C GLY A 98 20.04 13.08 2.86
N SER A 99 20.86 12.73 3.86
CA SER A 99 21.65 13.75 4.53
C SER A 99 22.71 14.26 3.56
N LYS A 100 23.07 15.55 3.65
CA LYS A 100 24.27 16.09 2.98
C LYS A 100 25.49 15.32 3.50
N LEU A 101 25.85 14.24 2.84
CA LEU A 101 27.04 13.47 3.15
C LEU A 101 28.23 14.31 2.71
N LYS A 102 29.30 14.28 3.51
CA LYS A 102 30.53 14.95 3.11
C LYS A 102 31.07 14.20 1.90
N PRO A 103 31.45 14.89 0.81
CA PRO A 103 32.05 14.23 -0.34
C PRO A 103 33.25 13.40 0.12
N VAL A 104 33.31 12.15 -0.31
CA VAL A 104 34.39 11.22 0.02
C VAL A 104 35.12 10.87 -1.26
N LEU A 105 36.45 10.94 -1.23
CA LEU A 105 37.29 10.49 -2.34
C LEU A 105 37.09 8.99 -2.58
N PHE A 106 37.02 8.59 -3.84
CA PHE A 106 36.86 7.16 -4.15
C PHE A 106 37.99 6.29 -3.59
N SER A 107 39.23 6.80 -3.57
CA SER A 107 40.36 6.11 -2.92
C SER A 107 40.14 5.85 -1.43
N THR A 108 39.56 6.82 -0.71
CA THR A 108 39.21 6.69 0.71
C THR A 108 38.07 5.69 0.91
N LEU A 109 37.10 5.66 0.00
CA LEU A 109 35.99 4.70 0.01
C LEU A 109 36.50 3.26 -0.15
N GLU A 110 37.31 3.00 -1.18
CA GLU A 110 37.90 1.69 -1.47
C GLU A 110 38.80 1.20 -0.31
N GLN A 111 39.52 2.10 0.36
CA GLN A 111 40.33 1.76 1.54
C GLN A 111 39.46 1.46 2.77
N SER A 112 38.39 2.23 3.00
CA SER A 112 37.51 2.03 4.17
C SER A 112 36.70 0.73 4.09
N ILE A 113 36.37 0.27 2.89
CA ILE A 113 35.58 -0.95 2.64
C ILE A 113 36.46 -2.05 2.01
N SER A 114 37.74 -2.10 2.40
CA SER A 114 38.71 -3.09 1.91
C SER A 114 38.32 -4.55 2.18
N HIS A 115 37.40 -4.79 3.13
CA HIS A 115 36.91 -6.12 3.46
C HIS A 115 35.96 -6.72 2.40
N ASP A 116 35.35 -5.89 1.55
CA ASP A 116 34.35 -6.36 0.58
C ASP A 116 34.92 -6.36 -0.86
N PRO A 117 35.03 -7.53 -1.52
CA PRO A 117 35.50 -7.63 -2.90
C PRO A 117 34.59 -6.92 -3.92
N ALA A 118 33.34 -6.59 -3.56
CA ALA A 118 32.48 -5.77 -4.40
C ALA A 118 33.07 -4.37 -4.66
N PHE A 119 33.77 -3.81 -3.67
CA PHE A 119 34.38 -2.48 -3.71
C PHE A 119 35.82 -2.48 -4.26
N ASP A 120 36.37 -3.64 -4.64
CA ASP A 120 37.62 -3.69 -5.38
C ASP A 120 37.46 -3.03 -6.76
N ARG A 121 38.30 -2.04 -7.06
CA ARG A 121 38.25 -1.20 -8.29
C ARG A 121 36.85 -0.59 -8.52
N PHE A 122 36.21 -0.14 -7.44
CA PHE A 122 34.87 0.45 -7.46
C PHE A 122 34.71 1.53 -8.52
N CYS A 123 35.69 2.44 -8.66
CA CYS A 123 35.65 3.53 -9.67
C CYS A 123 35.46 3.01 -11.09
N VAL A 124 36.13 1.90 -11.41
CA VAL A 124 36.12 1.30 -12.75
C VAL A 124 34.77 0.64 -13.00
N LYS A 125 34.28 -0.14 -12.03
CA LYS A 125 32.97 -0.81 -12.12
C LYS A 125 31.83 0.21 -12.19
N PHE A 126 31.93 1.29 -11.42
CA PHE A 126 30.95 2.37 -11.44
C PHE A 126 30.93 3.12 -12.77
N GLY A 127 32.10 3.43 -13.33
CA GLY A 127 32.21 3.99 -14.68
C GLY A 127 31.56 3.11 -15.75
N ASP A 128 31.76 1.79 -15.66
CA ASP A 128 31.16 0.83 -16.59
C ASP A 128 29.65 0.73 -16.42
N PHE A 129 29.17 0.74 -15.17
CA PHE A 129 27.74 0.77 -14.89
C PHE A 129 27.07 2.01 -15.48
N ILE A 130 27.62 3.20 -15.26
CA ILE A 130 27.07 4.46 -15.78
C ILE A 130 27.10 4.46 -17.32
N TRP A 131 28.15 3.90 -17.92
CA TRP A 131 28.27 3.76 -19.36
C TRP A 131 27.18 2.89 -19.98
N ASP A 132 26.80 1.78 -19.33
CA ASP A 132 25.74 0.90 -19.82
C ASP A 132 24.35 1.43 -19.47
N PHE A 133 24.20 2.03 -18.28
CA PHE A 133 22.91 2.46 -17.73
C PHE A 133 22.35 3.69 -18.43
N LEU A 134 23.18 4.73 -18.67
CA LEU A 134 22.68 5.98 -19.26
C LEU A 134 22.09 5.79 -20.67
N PRO A 135 22.74 5.08 -21.61
CA PRO A 135 22.18 4.82 -22.93
C PRO A 135 20.94 3.94 -22.88
N ALA A 136 20.90 2.95 -21.97
CA ALA A 136 19.75 2.06 -21.82
C ALA A 136 18.47 2.81 -21.40
N HIS A 137 18.62 3.92 -20.69
CA HIS A 137 17.52 4.78 -20.25
C HIS A 137 17.34 6.06 -21.08
N GLY A 138 18.00 6.18 -22.23
CA GLY A 138 17.80 7.27 -23.19
C GLY A 138 18.54 8.58 -22.85
N TYR A 139 19.52 8.54 -21.94
CA TYR A 139 20.36 9.69 -21.60
C TYR A 139 21.64 9.69 -22.43
N ASN A 140 22.00 10.85 -23.00
CA ASN A 140 23.23 11.01 -23.75
C ASN A 140 24.40 11.26 -22.79
N LEU A 141 25.51 10.54 -22.98
CA LEU A 141 26.73 10.81 -22.23
C LEU A 141 27.38 12.13 -22.64
N PRO A 142 27.99 12.86 -21.70
CA PRO A 142 28.79 14.04 -22.03
C PRO A 142 29.97 13.59 -22.90
N ASP A 143 30.02 14.11 -24.13
CA ASP A 143 31.10 13.92 -25.11
C ASP A 143 31.24 12.51 -25.72
N GLY A 144 30.31 11.58 -25.45
CA GLY A 144 30.30 10.22 -26.04
C GLY A 144 31.52 9.35 -25.68
N LYS A 145 32.30 9.74 -24.67
CA LYS A 145 33.49 9.05 -24.20
C LYS A 145 33.20 8.26 -22.92
N ARG A 146 33.90 7.14 -22.73
CA ARG A 146 33.83 6.34 -21.50
C ARG A 146 34.32 7.20 -20.33
N LEU A 147 33.46 7.39 -19.33
CA LEU A 147 33.79 8.05 -18.08
C LEU A 147 34.85 7.19 -17.37
N ARG A 148 36.05 7.74 -17.22
CA ARG A 148 37.11 7.17 -16.39
C ARG A 148 37.21 8.03 -15.15
N PHE A 149 36.74 7.51 -14.04
CA PHE A 149 36.92 8.13 -12.74
C PHE A 149 38.32 7.82 -12.21
N ASP A 150 39.03 8.84 -11.75
CA ASP A 150 40.31 8.67 -11.05
C ASP A 150 40.07 8.58 -9.53
N GLY A 151 40.95 7.90 -8.80
CA GLY A 151 40.83 7.70 -7.35
C GLY A 151 40.89 9.00 -6.53
N HIS A 152 41.27 10.11 -7.16
CA HIS A 152 41.32 11.46 -6.61
C HIS A 152 40.04 12.29 -6.85
N GLU A 153 39.05 11.76 -7.54
CA GLU A 153 37.77 12.43 -7.73
C GLU A 153 36.83 12.19 -6.53
N GLU A 154 36.02 13.20 -6.22
CA GLU A 154 35.05 13.15 -5.12
C GLU A 154 33.77 12.45 -5.59
N ALA A 155 33.30 11.48 -4.80
CA ALA A 155 31.95 10.95 -4.93
C ALA A 155 30.99 11.88 -4.16
N CYS A 156 30.01 12.47 -4.85
CA CYS A 156 28.93 13.25 -4.26
C CYS A 156 27.97 12.35 -3.46
#